data_AF-A0A966J2J3-F1
#
_entry.id   AF-A0A966J2J3-F1
#
_cell.length_a   1.000
_cell.length_b   1.000
_cell.length_c   1.000
_cell.angle_alpha   90.00
_cell.angle_beta   90.00
_cell.angle_gamma   90.00
#
_symmetry.space_group_name_H-M   'P 1'
#
loop_
_entity.id
_entity.type
_entity.pdbx_description
1 polymer ?
#
loop_
_entity_poly.entity_id
_entity_poly.type
_entity_poly.pdbx_seq_one_letter_code
_entity_poly.pdbx_strand_id
1 'polypeptide(L)'
;TTDTPLMLWSMLSVACLIHAEVRPRLDGRAWVMYALSGVFIGCAFLSKYFSVVLGLSYLVYFAVVRRERWAGLLVLVLAALPGPAINLWWNMGHGWSNIMFNVYNRNQGEVFGWHKPGLYLLTWAYLLTPGVLWLGVKHHVALREVWGRHRLLACLILVPVAFFALLSLKKVIGLHWVLSFYPLMFAAVALALPRETLPRAARYLAVFLGLHLLVVGGMYTRELADWTRVKIYPEIVRSYRTEALLQQVSKPDTVIMATAYTPAAIYGHTLKTYVPVFGLGKFHARQDDMLVDYSRFNGKTVRIISFSRPELADYTPYFDRVSLLELEQSDARFFVVEGLGFKFETYRQEVLG
;
A
#
# COMPACT_ATOMS: atom_id res chain seq x y z
N THR A 1 5.18 -5.60 4.79
CA THR A 1 3.99 -5.04 4.11
C THR A 1 3.08 -6.17 3.64
N THR A 2 1.77 -5.95 3.49
CA THR A 2 0.83 -6.93 2.90
C THR A 2 0.96 -7.08 1.38
N ASP A 3 1.78 -6.24 0.73
CA ASP A 3 2.01 -6.32 -0.72
C ASP A 3 2.81 -7.56 -1.14
N THR A 4 3.76 -8.02 -0.30
CA THR A 4 4.57 -9.22 -0.59
C THR A 4 3.73 -10.48 -0.71
N PRO A 5 2.88 -10.85 0.27
CA PRO A 5 2.01 -12.01 0.11
C PRO A 5 0.98 -11.82 -1.00
N LEU A 6 0.45 -10.59 -1.22
CA LEU A 6 -0.43 -10.31 -2.37
C LEU A 6 0.25 -10.70 -3.70
N MET A 7 1.49 -10.25 -3.93
CA MET A 7 2.21 -10.53 -5.16
C MET A 7 2.46 -12.03 -5.34
N LEU A 8 2.96 -12.70 -4.29
CA LEU A 8 3.24 -14.14 -4.32
C LEU A 8 1.98 -14.93 -4.70
N TRP A 9 0.89 -14.73 -3.97
CA TRP A 9 -0.36 -15.45 -4.19
C TRP A 9 -1.00 -15.10 -5.54
N SER A 10 -0.92 -13.84 -5.97
CA SER A 10 -1.39 -13.43 -7.30
C SER A 10 -0.64 -14.15 -8.41
N MET A 11 0.70 -14.21 -8.33
CA MET A 11 1.53 -14.85 -9.36
C MET A 11 1.35 -16.36 -9.39
N LEU A 12 1.23 -17.02 -8.22
CA LEU A 12 0.91 -18.45 -8.16
C LEU A 12 -0.47 -18.74 -8.77
N SER A 13 -1.47 -17.89 -8.48
CA SER A 13 -2.80 -18.00 -9.09
C SER A 13 -2.71 -17.90 -10.61
N VAL A 14 -2.04 -16.86 -11.13
CA VAL A 14 -1.85 -16.65 -12.57
C VAL A 14 -1.12 -17.83 -13.22
N ALA A 15 -0.05 -18.33 -12.60
CA ALA A 15 0.71 -19.47 -13.12
C ALA A 15 -0.16 -20.72 -13.24
N CYS A 16 -0.91 -21.07 -12.19
CA CYS A 16 -1.84 -22.20 -12.21
C CYS A 16 -2.90 -22.05 -13.31
N LEU A 17 -3.49 -20.86 -13.45
CA LEU A 17 -4.46 -20.60 -14.51
C LEU A 17 -3.87 -20.76 -15.91
N ILE A 18 -2.66 -20.22 -16.17
CA ILE A 18 -1.95 -20.41 -17.44
C ILE A 18 -1.73 -21.90 -17.71
N HIS A 19 -1.29 -22.67 -16.72
CA HIS A 19 -1.08 -24.12 -16.86
C HIS A 19 -2.36 -24.89 -17.13
N ALA A 20 -3.50 -24.47 -16.58
CA ALA A 20 -4.81 -25.04 -16.91
C ALA A 20 -5.22 -24.72 -18.36
N GLU A 21 -5.01 -23.47 -18.79
CA GLU A 21 -5.44 -22.96 -20.10
C GLU A 21 -4.62 -23.50 -21.27
N VAL A 22 -3.34 -23.81 -21.07
CA VAL A 22 -2.50 -24.43 -22.11
C VAL A 22 -2.92 -25.87 -22.41
N ARG A 23 -3.63 -26.55 -21.48
CA ARG A 23 -4.05 -27.93 -21.69
C ARG A 23 -5.16 -28.02 -22.74
N PRO A 24 -5.11 -28.97 -23.69
CA PRO A 24 -6.12 -29.09 -24.75
C PRO A 24 -7.46 -29.65 -24.24
N ARG A 25 -7.45 -30.47 -23.17
CA ARG A 25 -8.63 -31.07 -22.57
C ARG A 25 -8.69 -30.78 -21.08
N LEU A 26 -9.91 -30.76 -20.53
CA LEU A 26 -10.17 -30.64 -19.10
C LEU A 26 -9.94 -31.98 -18.40
N ASP A 27 -8.66 -32.38 -18.31
CA ASP A 27 -8.23 -33.56 -17.55
C ASP A 27 -8.15 -33.26 -16.04
N GLY A 28 -7.95 -34.30 -15.22
CA GLY A 28 -7.85 -34.13 -13.76
C GLY A 28 -6.80 -33.10 -13.33
N ARG A 29 -5.70 -32.98 -14.07
CA ARG A 29 -4.67 -31.97 -13.80
C ARG A 29 -5.15 -30.55 -14.11
N ALA A 30 -5.90 -30.34 -15.20
CA ALA A 30 -6.50 -29.04 -15.50
C ALA A 30 -7.45 -28.59 -14.38
N TRP A 31 -8.29 -29.50 -13.87
CA TRP A 31 -9.19 -29.22 -12.74
C TRP A 31 -8.44 -28.85 -11.47
N VAL A 32 -7.39 -29.60 -11.13
CA VAL A 32 -6.51 -29.27 -9.99
C VAL A 32 -5.87 -27.89 -10.16
N MET A 33 -5.43 -27.54 -11.37
CA MET A 33 -4.84 -26.22 -11.63
C MET A 33 -5.86 -25.07 -11.49
N TYR A 34 -7.11 -25.24 -11.93
CA TYR A 34 -8.16 -24.24 -11.65
C TYR A 34 -8.43 -24.11 -10.15
N ALA A 35 -8.52 -25.23 -9.43
CA ALA A 35 -8.74 -25.22 -7.99
C ALA A 35 -7.59 -24.52 -7.25
N LEU A 36 -6.33 -24.86 -7.55
CA LEU A 36 -5.16 -24.19 -6.98
C LEU A 36 -5.12 -22.70 -7.33
N SER A 37 -5.44 -22.34 -8.56
CA SER A 37 -5.58 -20.93 -8.97
C SER A 37 -6.61 -20.20 -8.09
N GLY A 38 -7.72 -20.87 -7.77
CA GLY A 38 -8.78 -20.38 -6.87
C GLY A 38 -8.29 -20.19 -5.43
N VAL A 39 -7.67 -21.22 -4.86
CA VAL A 39 -7.08 -21.15 -3.50
C VAL A 39 -6.11 -19.98 -3.40
N PHE A 40 -5.20 -19.84 -4.37
CA PHE A 40 -4.20 -18.77 -4.34
C PHE A 40 -4.81 -17.39 -4.51
N ILE A 41 -5.82 -17.17 -5.36
CA ILE A 41 -6.49 -15.86 -5.40
C ILE A 41 -7.29 -15.57 -4.12
N GLY A 42 -7.82 -16.59 -3.45
CA GLY A 42 -8.40 -16.47 -2.10
C GLY A 42 -7.37 -16.03 -1.05
N CYS A 43 -6.16 -16.61 -1.06
CA CYS A 43 -5.05 -16.16 -0.22
C CYS A 43 -4.58 -14.73 -0.56
N ALA A 44 -4.56 -14.38 -1.84
CA ALA A 44 -4.27 -13.03 -2.30
C ALA A 44 -5.31 -12.02 -1.77
N PHE A 45 -6.59 -12.41 -1.73
CA PHE A 45 -7.68 -11.62 -1.14
C PHE A 45 -7.50 -11.36 0.35
N LEU A 46 -7.12 -12.37 1.12
CA LEU A 46 -6.79 -12.22 2.54
C LEU A 46 -5.58 -11.30 2.79
N SER A 47 -4.69 -11.16 1.80
CA SER A 47 -3.57 -10.22 1.87
C SER A 47 -4.02 -8.79 1.56
N LYS A 48 -4.74 -8.60 0.45
CA LYS A 48 -5.23 -7.30 0.00
C LYS A 48 -6.37 -7.42 -1.00
N TYR A 49 -7.33 -6.49 -0.92
CA TYR A 49 -8.50 -6.45 -1.81
C TYR A 49 -8.16 -6.16 -3.29
N PHE A 50 -6.94 -5.76 -3.64
CA PHE A 50 -6.55 -5.56 -5.05
C PHE A 50 -6.55 -6.85 -5.87
N SER A 51 -6.49 -8.01 -5.23
CA SER A 51 -6.74 -9.31 -5.89
C SER A 51 -8.12 -9.39 -6.54
N VAL A 52 -9.12 -8.61 -6.12
CA VAL A 52 -10.42 -8.52 -6.79
C VAL A 52 -10.28 -8.04 -8.25
N VAL A 53 -9.32 -7.16 -8.53
CA VAL A 53 -9.03 -6.69 -9.91
C VAL A 53 -8.43 -7.82 -10.76
N LEU A 54 -7.62 -8.69 -10.15
CA LEU A 54 -7.15 -9.91 -10.80
C LEU A 54 -8.32 -10.88 -11.08
N GLY A 55 -9.22 -11.05 -10.12
CA GLY A 55 -10.43 -11.87 -10.28
C GLY A 55 -11.34 -11.33 -11.39
N LEU A 56 -11.50 -10.01 -11.50
CA LEU A 56 -12.19 -9.36 -12.60
C LEU A 56 -11.52 -9.68 -13.96
N SER A 57 -10.19 -9.71 -14.00
CA SER A 57 -9.44 -10.08 -15.22
C SER A 57 -9.73 -11.52 -15.64
N TYR A 58 -9.82 -12.45 -14.69
CA TYR A 58 -10.21 -13.84 -14.96
C TYR A 58 -11.65 -13.91 -15.47
N LEU A 59 -12.58 -13.22 -14.81
CA LEU A 59 -13.98 -13.18 -15.21
C LEU A 59 -14.13 -12.67 -16.65
N VAL A 60 -13.49 -11.55 -17.00
CA VAL A 60 -13.51 -11.00 -18.37
C VAL A 60 -12.93 -12.00 -19.37
N TYR A 61 -11.84 -12.68 -19.03
CA TYR A 61 -11.24 -13.70 -19.89
C TYR A 61 -12.23 -14.85 -20.20
N PHE A 62 -12.86 -15.46 -19.20
CA PHE A 62 -13.81 -16.54 -19.44
C PHE A 62 -15.12 -16.05 -20.08
N ALA A 63 -15.57 -14.84 -19.74
CA ALA A 63 -16.80 -14.27 -20.28
C ALA A 63 -16.67 -13.82 -21.76
N VAL A 64 -15.49 -13.38 -22.19
CA VAL A 64 -15.30 -12.82 -23.53
C VAL A 64 -14.48 -13.74 -24.44
N VAL A 65 -13.52 -14.48 -23.89
CA VAL A 65 -12.54 -15.25 -24.68
C VAL A 65 -12.76 -16.75 -24.61
N ARG A 66 -12.97 -17.31 -23.41
CA ARG A 66 -13.03 -18.75 -23.16
C ARG A 66 -14.37 -19.21 -22.59
N ARG A 67 -15.46 -18.90 -23.30
CA ARG A 67 -16.83 -19.21 -22.86
C ARG A 67 -17.09 -20.71 -22.73
N GLU A 68 -16.36 -21.53 -23.46
CA GLU A 68 -16.45 -22.99 -23.40
C GLU A 68 -15.88 -23.59 -22.10
N ARG A 69 -15.13 -22.82 -21.29
CA ARG A 69 -14.47 -23.30 -20.07
C ARG A 69 -15.03 -22.72 -18.77
N TRP A 70 -16.30 -22.29 -18.76
CA TRP A 70 -16.94 -21.72 -17.57
C TRP A 70 -16.94 -22.65 -16.36
N ALA A 71 -16.99 -23.96 -16.57
CA ALA A 71 -16.87 -24.92 -15.48
C ALA A 71 -15.50 -24.80 -14.76
N GLY A 72 -14.42 -24.49 -15.49
CA GLY A 72 -13.10 -24.19 -14.90
C GLY A 72 -13.13 -22.93 -14.05
N LEU A 73 -13.78 -21.86 -14.52
CA LEU A 73 -14.02 -20.65 -13.73
C LEU A 73 -14.84 -20.95 -12.46
N LEU A 74 -15.88 -21.78 -12.56
CA LEU A 74 -16.71 -22.16 -11.41
C LEU A 74 -15.87 -22.87 -10.34
N VAL A 75 -15.04 -23.84 -10.73
CA VAL A 75 -14.12 -24.53 -9.81
C VAL A 75 -13.15 -23.55 -9.16
N LEU A 76 -12.57 -22.64 -9.94
CA LEU A 76 -11.68 -21.59 -9.44
C LEU A 76 -12.40 -20.70 -8.42
N VAL A 77 -13.61 -20.23 -8.72
CA VAL A 77 -14.40 -19.37 -7.82
C VAL A 77 -14.74 -20.11 -6.53
N LEU A 78 -15.24 -21.35 -6.61
CA LEU A 78 -15.56 -22.17 -5.45
C LEU A 78 -14.34 -22.38 -4.56
N ALA A 79 -13.17 -22.64 -5.15
CA ALA A 79 -11.92 -22.79 -4.41
C ALA A 79 -11.39 -21.47 -3.82
N ALA A 80 -11.79 -20.31 -4.37
CA ALA A 80 -11.43 -19.00 -3.84
C ALA A 80 -12.32 -18.55 -2.68
N LEU A 81 -13.57 -19.04 -2.60
CA LEU A 81 -14.58 -18.63 -1.60
C LEU A 81 -14.12 -18.64 -0.13
N PRO A 82 -13.27 -19.59 0.33
CA PRO A 82 -12.77 -19.55 1.70
C PRO A 82 -12.09 -18.22 2.08
N GLY A 83 -11.39 -17.57 1.15
CA GLY A 83 -10.73 -16.28 1.40
C GLY A 83 -11.73 -15.17 1.78
N PRO A 84 -12.68 -14.82 0.91
CA PRO A 84 -13.75 -13.88 1.23
C PRO A 84 -14.61 -14.30 2.43
N ALA A 85 -14.89 -15.60 2.60
CA ALA A 85 -15.69 -16.09 3.74
C ALA A 85 -14.99 -15.84 5.08
N ILE A 86 -13.68 -16.13 5.18
CA ILE A 86 -12.87 -15.84 6.37
C ILE A 86 -12.88 -14.33 6.66
N ASN A 87 -12.69 -13.51 5.62
CA ASN A 87 -12.69 -12.05 5.78
C ASN A 87 -14.05 -11.54 6.27
N LEU A 88 -15.15 -12.04 5.71
CA LEU A 88 -16.51 -11.65 6.10
C LEU A 88 -16.81 -12.06 7.54
N TRP A 89 -16.53 -13.32 7.89
CA TRP A 89 -16.72 -13.83 9.24
C TRP A 89 -15.93 -13.01 10.28
N TRP A 90 -14.66 -12.69 9.99
CA TRP A 90 -13.87 -11.85 10.88
C TRP A 90 -14.46 -10.45 11.02
N ASN A 91 -14.87 -9.81 9.91
CA ASN A 91 -15.49 -8.48 9.94
C ASN A 91 -16.78 -8.43 10.77
N MET A 92 -17.62 -9.47 10.68
CA MET A 92 -18.86 -9.56 11.45
C MET A 92 -18.61 -9.54 12.97
N GLY A 93 -17.50 -10.11 13.43
CA GLY A 93 -17.09 -10.09 14.84
C GLY A 93 -16.27 -8.87 15.27
N HIS A 94 -15.84 -8.01 14.34
CA HIS A 94 -14.88 -6.92 14.60
C HIS A 94 -15.33 -5.58 14.00
N GLY A 95 -16.63 -5.30 14.09
CA GLY A 95 -17.22 -4.00 13.72
C GLY A 95 -17.00 -3.60 12.26
N TRP A 96 -16.85 -4.57 11.36
CA TRP A 96 -16.61 -4.32 9.92
C TRP A 96 -15.35 -3.50 9.62
N SER A 97 -14.38 -3.49 10.54
CA SER A 97 -13.19 -2.62 10.49
C SER A 97 -12.43 -2.67 9.16
N ASN A 98 -12.21 -3.86 8.58
CA ASN A 98 -11.52 -4.00 7.30
C ASN A 98 -12.31 -3.39 6.14
N ILE A 99 -13.64 -3.57 6.11
CA ILE A 99 -14.51 -3.00 5.07
C ILE A 99 -14.62 -1.48 5.25
N MET A 100 -14.89 -1.02 6.47
CA MET A 100 -14.97 0.40 6.82
C MET A 100 -13.70 1.13 6.43
N PHE A 101 -12.53 0.56 6.75
CA PHE A 101 -11.26 1.15 6.38
C PHE A 101 -11.02 1.17 4.86
N ASN A 102 -11.12 0.03 4.18
CA ASN A 102 -10.71 -0.07 2.78
C ASN A 102 -11.72 0.54 1.79
N VAL A 103 -13.02 0.47 2.09
CA VAL A 103 -14.09 0.90 1.18
C VAL A 103 -14.55 2.33 1.50
N TYR A 104 -14.71 2.69 2.78
CA TYR A 104 -15.31 3.96 3.16
C TYR A 104 -14.26 4.99 3.58
N ASN A 105 -13.58 4.78 4.71
CA ASN A 105 -12.71 5.77 5.34
C ASN A 105 -11.58 6.22 4.41
N ARG A 106 -10.96 5.28 3.68
CA ARG A 106 -9.90 5.59 2.71
C ARG A 106 -10.39 6.35 1.48
N ASN A 107 -11.68 6.34 1.17
CA ASN A 107 -12.26 6.97 -0.02
C ASN A 107 -13.02 8.25 0.28
N GLN A 108 -13.17 8.61 1.56
CA GLN A 108 -13.85 9.82 1.99
C GLN A 108 -13.12 11.08 1.50
N GLY A 109 -13.87 12.08 1.03
CA GLY A 109 -13.34 13.37 0.58
C GLY A 109 -12.69 13.36 -0.80
N GLU A 110 -12.72 12.24 -1.53
CA GLU A 110 -11.98 12.13 -2.79
C GLU A 110 -12.77 12.60 -3.99
N VAL A 111 -12.24 13.66 -4.59
CA VAL A 111 -12.84 14.38 -5.72
C VAL A 111 -12.03 14.19 -7.00
N PHE A 112 -12.64 14.49 -8.14
CA PHE A 112 -11.95 14.49 -9.41
C PHE A 112 -10.79 15.49 -9.45
N GLY A 113 -9.69 15.13 -10.13
CA GLY A 113 -8.60 16.07 -10.39
C GLY A 113 -7.65 15.56 -11.46
N TRP A 114 -7.35 16.39 -12.47
CA TRP A 114 -6.54 16.02 -13.65
C TRP A 114 -5.11 15.56 -13.34
N HIS A 115 -4.55 15.98 -12.20
CA HIS A 115 -3.24 15.50 -11.76
C HIS A 115 -3.22 13.99 -11.49
N LYS A 116 -4.36 13.38 -11.13
CA LYS A 116 -4.47 11.96 -10.78
C LYS A 116 -4.29 11.03 -11.99
N PRO A 117 -5.04 11.17 -13.11
CA PRO A 117 -4.78 10.39 -14.31
C PRO A 117 -3.41 10.72 -14.94
N GLY A 118 -2.95 11.97 -14.87
CA GLY A 118 -1.61 12.34 -15.31
C GLY A 118 -0.51 11.57 -14.55
N LEU A 119 -0.63 11.51 -13.21
CA LEU A 119 0.29 10.75 -12.37
C LEU A 119 0.20 9.24 -12.61
N TYR A 120 -0.99 8.72 -12.94
CA TYR A 120 -1.16 7.32 -13.31
C TYR A 120 -0.40 6.96 -14.60
N LEU A 121 -0.49 7.81 -15.64
CA LEU A 121 0.28 7.64 -16.88
C LEU A 121 1.79 7.75 -16.63
N LEU A 122 2.20 8.74 -15.83
CA LEU A 122 3.61 8.92 -15.45
C LEU A 122 4.14 7.69 -14.69
N THR A 123 3.34 7.09 -13.82
CA THR A 123 3.69 5.88 -13.08
C THR A 123 3.99 4.73 -14.03
N TRP A 124 3.16 4.51 -15.05
CA TRP A 124 3.44 3.48 -16.07
C TRP A 124 4.66 3.79 -16.91
N ALA A 125 4.84 5.05 -17.34
CA ALA A 125 6.02 5.46 -18.10
C ALA A 125 7.32 5.23 -17.31
N TYR A 126 7.28 5.51 -16.00
CA TYR A 126 8.40 5.29 -15.10
C TYR A 126 8.66 3.81 -14.84
N LEU A 127 7.62 3.02 -14.50
CA LEU A 127 7.72 1.58 -14.23
C LEU A 127 8.20 0.78 -15.43
N LEU A 128 7.69 1.09 -16.62
CA LEU A 128 8.13 0.45 -17.85
C LEU A 128 9.50 0.95 -18.28
N THR A 129 10.06 1.98 -17.65
CA THR A 129 11.29 2.68 -18.03
C THR A 129 11.23 3.29 -19.44
N PRO A 130 11.95 4.41 -19.70
CA PRO A 130 11.92 5.05 -21.01
C PRO A 130 12.31 4.12 -22.17
N GLY A 131 13.30 3.25 -21.96
CA GLY A 131 13.81 2.38 -23.03
C GLY A 131 12.89 1.21 -23.38
N VAL A 132 12.30 0.55 -22.39
CA VAL A 132 11.32 -0.53 -22.65
C VAL A 132 9.99 0.04 -23.14
N LEU A 133 9.57 1.22 -22.65
CA LEU A 133 8.43 1.94 -23.23
C LEU A 133 8.65 2.26 -24.71
N TRP A 134 9.82 2.81 -25.07
CA TRP A 134 10.18 3.10 -26.45
C TRP A 134 10.18 1.84 -27.33
N LEU A 135 10.74 0.72 -26.83
CA LEU A 135 10.70 -0.56 -27.54
C LEU A 135 9.26 -1.06 -27.74
N GLY A 136 8.39 -0.91 -26.74
CA GLY A 136 6.97 -1.24 -26.85
C GLY A 136 6.25 -0.43 -27.94
N VAL A 137 6.54 0.88 -28.03
CA VAL A 137 5.99 1.75 -29.10
C VAL A 137 6.56 1.36 -30.47
N LYS A 138 7.88 1.14 -30.56
CA LYS A 138 8.56 0.77 -31.80
C LYS A 138 8.03 -0.56 -32.36
N HIS A 139 7.76 -1.53 -31.49
CA HIS A 139 7.28 -2.87 -31.85
C HIS A 139 5.78 -3.06 -31.55
N HIS A 140 4.98 -1.99 -31.62
CA HIS A 140 3.55 -2.03 -31.26
C HIS A 140 2.72 -3.02 -32.11
N VAL A 141 3.10 -3.26 -33.37
CA VAL A 141 2.44 -4.26 -34.24
C VAL A 141 2.65 -5.66 -33.69
N ALA A 142 3.89 -6.04 -33.37
CA ALA A 142 4.21 -7.33 -32.75
C ALA A 142 3.56 -7.46 -31.37
N LEU A 143 3.49 -6.36 -30.61
CA LEU A 143 2.78 -6.34 -29.33
C LEU A 143 1.28 -6.60 -29.51
N ARG A 144 0.65 -6.04 -30.56
CA ARG A 144 -0.74 -6.31 -30.92
C ARG A 144 -0.96 -7.77 -31.31
N GLU A 145 -0.01 -8.40 -32.01
CA GLU A 145 -0.04 -9.83 -32.30
C GLU A 145 0.05 -10.68 -31.03
N VAL A 146 0.94 -10.31 -30.09
CA VAL A 146 1.02 -10.96 -28.77
C VAL A 146 -0.31 -10.84 -28.02
N TRP A 147 -0.99 -9.69 -28.04
CA TRP A 147 -2.32 -9.54 -27.45
C TRP A 147 -3.36 -10.46 -28.08
N GLY A 148 -3.32 -10.61 -29.41
CA GLY A 148 -4.22 -11.50 -30.14
C GLY A 148 -3.96 -12.99 -29.86
N ARG A 149 -2.69 -13.39 -29.78
CA ARG A 149 -2.25 -14.77 -29.56
C ARG A 149 -2.37 -15.22 -28.11
N HIS A 150 -2.00 -14.35 -27.17
CA HIS A 150 -1.98 -14.62 -25.73
C HIS A 150 -3.11 -13.86 -25.03
N ARG A 151 -4.35 -14.21 -25.37
CA ARG A 151 -5.55 -13.50 -24.88
C ARG A 151 -5.69 -13.47 -23.37
N LEU A 152 -5.27 -14.53 -22.66
CA LEU A 152 -5.23 -14.53 -21.19
C LEU A 152 -4.29 -13.43 -20.69
N LEU A 153 -3.05 -13.40 -21.18
CA LEU A 153 -2.06 -12.38 -20.83
C LEU A 153 -2.59 -10.96 -21.13
N ALA A 154 -3.28 -10.79 -22.27
CA ALA A 154 -3.94 -9.52 -22.60
C ALA A 154 -4.98 -9.12 -21.56
N CYS A 155 -5.88 -10.02 -21.15
CA CYS A 155 -6.86 -9.75 -20.10
C CYS A 155 -6.21 -9.41 -18.75
N LEU A 156 -5.17 -10.15 -18.34
CA LEU A 156 -4.46 -9.93 -17.08
C LEU A 156 -3.75 -8.57 -16.99
N ILE A 157 -3.54 -7.91 -18.12
CA ILE A 157 -2.86 -6.61 -18.22
C ILE A 157 -3.85 -5.49 -18.52
N LEU A 158 -4.63 -5.64 -19.57
CA LEU A 158 -5.49 -4.58 -20.08
C LEU A 158 -6.67 -4.31 -19.15
N VAL A 159 -7.22 -5.34 -18.48
CA VAL A 159 -8.33 -5.15 -17.54
C VAL A 159 -7.87 -4.36 -16.31
N PRO A 160 -6.77 -4.70 -15.60
CA PRO A 160 -6.28 -3.88 -14.49
C PRO A 160 -5.83 -2.49 -14.93
N VAL A 161 -5.18 -2.36 -16.10
CA VAL A 161 -4.79 -1.04 -16.64
C VAL A 161 -6.03 -0.16 -16.87
N ALA A 162 -7.06 -0.68 -17.53
CA ALA A 162 -8.30 0.06 -17.76
C ALA A 162 -9.04 0.37 -16.45
N PHE A 163 -9.13 -0.60 -15.53
CA PHE A 163 -9.76 -0.43 -14.23
C PHE A 163 -9.10 0.70 -13.43
N PHE A 164 -7.76 0.68 -13.32
CA PHE A 164 -7.04 1.72 -12.59
C PHE A 164 -7.01 3.06 -13.34
N ALA A 165 -7.06 3.07 -14.68
CA ALA A 165 -7.24 4.30 -15.44
C ALA A 165 -8.58 4.98 -15.10
N LEU A 166 -9.67 4.22 -15.04
CA LEU A 166 -10.98 4.76 -14.63
C LEU A 166 -10.96 5.21 -13.17
N LEU A 167 -10.38 4.41 -12.28
CA LEU A 167 -10.26 4.76 -10.87
C LEU A 167 -9.36 5.99 -10.65
N SER A 168 -8.39 6.22 -11.53
CA SER A 168 -7.47 7.36 -11.46
C SER A 168 -8.19 8.71 -11.62
N LEU A 169 -9.38 8.73 -12.23
CA LEU A 169 -10.21 9.94 -12.31
C LEU A 169 -10.57 10.45 -10.90
N LYS A 170 -10.75 9.53 -9.94
CA LYS A 170 -11.13 9.86 -8.57
C LYS A 170 -9.97 9.71 -7.57
N LYS A 171 -8.99 8.85 -7.82
CA LYS A 171 -7.96 8.47 -6.84
C LYS A 171 -6.55 8.53 -7.38
N VAL A 172 -5.60 8.90 -6.52
CA VAL A 172 -4.18 8.67 -6.82
C VAL A 172 -3.92 7.16 -6.71
N ILE A 173 -3.50 6.56 -7.83
CA ILE A 173 -3.18 5.13 -7.88
C ILE A 173 -1.76 4.94 -7.35
N GLY A 174 -1.63 4.26 -6.22
CA GLY A 174 -0.32 3.99 -5.62
C GLY A 174 0.47 2.96 -6.43
N LEU A 175 1.79 3.08 -6.43
CA LEU A 175 2.72 2.14 -7.09
C LEU A 175 2.42 0.67 -6.74
N HIS A 176 2.10 0.41 -5.48
CA HIS A 176 1.84 -0.93 -4.99
C HIS A 176 0.54 -1.57 -5.51
N TRP A 177 -0.35 -0.80 -6.15
CA TRP A 177 -1.63 -1.29 -6.68
C TRP A 177 -1.43 -2.05 -7.99
N VAL A 178 -0.40 -1.66 -8.76
CA VAL A 178 -0.09 -2.26 -10.05
C VAL A 178 0.94 -3.39 -9.96
N LEU A 179 1.48 -3.67 -8.76
CA LEU A 179 2.59 -4.61 -8.54
C LEU A 179 2.28 -6.04 -9.03
N SER A 180 1.05 -6.50 -8.90
CA SER A 180 0.63 -7.83 -9.38
C SER A 180 0.46 -7.92 -10.90
N PHE A 181 0.52 -6.80 -11.63
CA PHE A 181 0.20 -6.77 -13.06
C PHE A 181 1.36 -6.25 -13.91
N TYR A 182 2.15 -5.31 -13.38
CA TYR A 182 3.28 -4.73 -14.09
C TYR A 182 4.32 -5.77 -14.58
N PRO A 183 4.64 -6.87 -13.86
CA PRO A 183 5.62 -7.84 -14.37
C PRO A 183 5.13 -8.54 -15.65
N LEU A 184 3.81 -8.68 -15.80
CA LEU A 184 3.21 -9.29 -16.98
C LEU A 184 3.39 -8.39 -18.22
N MET A 185 3.48 -7.07 -18.06
CA MET A 185 3.81 -6.16 -19.17
C MET A 185 5.21 -6.44 -19.73
N PHE A 186 6.18 -6.71 -18.85
CA PHE A 186 7.52 -7.12 -19.27
C PHE A 186 7.50 -8.45 -20.02
N ALA A 187 6.67 -9.41 -19.59
CA ALA A 187 6.48 -10.66 -20.32
C ALA A 187 5.87 -10.42 -21.72
N ALA A 188 4.86 -9.56 -21.83
CA ALA A 188 4.24 -9.21 -23.11
C ALA A 188 5.24 -8.54 -24.07
N VAL A 189 6.05 -7.59 -23.58
CA VAL A 189 7.10 -6.95 -24.36
C VAL A 189 8.17 -7.96 -24.76
N ALA A 190 8.61 -8.84 -23.87
CA ALA A 190 9.61 -9.86 -24.17
C ALA A 190 9.14 -10.86 -25.25
N LEU A 191 7.84 -11.21 -25.27
CA LEU A 191 7.25 -12.04 -26.30
C LEU A 191 7.10 -11.32 -27.66
N ALA A 192 6.95 -10.00 -27.64
CA ALA A 192 6.79 -9.19 -28.85
C ALA A 192 8.14 -8.82 -29.52
N LEU A 193 9.22 -8.76 -28.73
CA LEU A 193 10.51 -8.33 -29.20
C LEU A 193 11.25 -9.44 -29.98
N PRO A 194 11.87 -9.12 -31.13
CA PRO A 194 12.79 -10.05 -31.79
C PRO A 194 13.95 -10.43 -30.85
N ARG A 195 14.44 -11.67 -30.95
CA ARG A 195 15.47 -12.20 -30.03
C ARG A 195 16.73 -11.32 -30.02
N GLU A 196 17.13 -10.79 -31.17
CA GLU A 196 18.27 -9.88 -31.31
C GLU A 196 18.09 -8.52 -30.59
N THR A 197 16.85 -8.13 -30.26
CA THR A 197 16.56 -6.86 -29.56
C THR A 197 16.49 -7.00 -28.04
N LEU A 198 16.35 -8.23 -27.51
CA LEU A 198 16.31 -8.48 -26.06
C LEU A 198 17.57 -7.97 -25.33
N PRO A 199 18.81 -8.13 -25.85
CA PRO A 199 20.00 -7.54 -25.22
C PRO A 199 19.97 -6.00 -25.18
N ARG A 200 19.27 -5.36 -26.13
CA ARG A 200 19.06 -3.90 -26.09
C ARG A 200 18.07 -3.51 -25.00
N ALA A 201 16.98 -4.25 -24.83
CA ALA A 201 16.04 -4.05 -23.72
C ALA A 201 16.72 -4.20 -22.36
N ALA A 202 17.53 -5.25 -22.18
CA ALA A 202 18.30 -5.48 -20.95
C ALA A 202 19.28 -4.32 -20.66
N ARG A 203 19.96 -3.78 -21.68
CA ARG A 203 20.82 -2.60 -21.52
C ARG A 203 20.06 -1.37 -21.07
N TYR A 204 18.87 -1.10 -21.64
CA TYR A 204 18.05 0.03 -21.19
C TYR A 204 17.66 -0.08 -19.72
N LEU A 205 17.27 -1.28 -19.28
CA LEU A 205 16.96 -1.54 -17.87
C LEU A 205 18.20 -1.39 -16.99
N ALA A 206 19.35 -1.90 -17.41
CA ALA A 206 20.61 -1.78 -16.68
C ALA A 206 21.07 -0.32 -16.55
N VAL A 207 20.94 0.49 -17.60
CA VAL A 207 21.25 1.93 -17.55
C VAL A 207 20.28 2.64 -16.60
N PHE A 208 18.99 2.37 -16.71
CA PHE A 208 17.99 2.98 -15.81
C PHE A 208 18.26 2.60 -14.35
N LEU A 209 18.54 1.33 -14.06
CA LEU A 209 18.97 0.87 -12.74
C LEU A 209 20.25 1.57 -12.29
N GLY A 210 21.26 1.65 -13.14
CA GLY A 210 22.52 2.34 -12.86
C GLY A 210 22.31 3.80 -12.47
N LEU A 211 21.45 4.53 -13.20
CA LEU A 211 21.08 5.90 -12.85
C LEU A 211 20.40 6.00 -11.48
N HIS A 212 19.53 5.04 -11.12
CA HIS A 212 18.93 5.00 -9.78
C HIS A 212 19.96 4.72 -8.71
N LEU A 213 20.87 3.77 -8.95
CA LEU A 213 21.96 3.46 -8.02
C LEU A 213 22.92 4.63 -7.84
N LEU A 214 23.18 5.42 -8.90
CA LEU A 214 23.96 6.66 -8.80
C LEU A 214 23.25 7.71 -7.94
N VAL A 215 21.92 7.87 -8.10
CA VAL A 215 21.14 8.77 -7.24
C VAL A 215 21.18 8.30 -5.79
N VAL A 216 20.92 7.01 -5.53
CA VAL A 216 20.96 6.44 -4.17
C VAL A 216 22.36 6.54 -3.56
N GLY A 217 23.40 6.23 -4.34
CA GLY A 217 24.79 6.37 -3.92
C GLY A 217 25.15 7.82 -3.60
N GLY A 218 24.73 8.77 -4.43
CA GLY A 218 24.91 10.20 -4.19
C GLY A 218 24.09 10.74 -3.00
N MET A 219 22.96 10.10 -2.66
CA MET A 219 22.24 10.39 -1.41
C MET A 219 22.98 9.86 -0.18
N TYR A 220 23.69 8.73 -0.30
CA TYR A 220 24.46 8.14 0.79
C TYR A 220 25.70 8.96 1.16
N THR A 221 26.21 9.79 0.25
CA THR A 221 27.31 10.71 0.54
C THR A 221 26.87 12.00 1.23
N ARG A 222 25.57 12.18 1.52
CA ARG A 222 25.02 13.39 2.15
C ARG A 222 24.94 13.25 3.65
N GLU A 223 25.24 14.32 4.35
CA GLU A 223 25.07 14.41 5.79
C GLU A 223 23.70 15.02 6.13
N LEU A 224 23.23 14.85 7.36
CA LEU A 224 21.96 15.41 7.80
C LEU A 224 21.88 16.94 7.58
N ALA A 225 23.01 17.66 7.75
CA ALA A 225 23.09 19.10 7.55
C ALA A 225 22.76 19.55 6.10
N ASP A 226 23.01 18.70 5.10
CA ASP A 226 22.71 18.98 3.69
C ASP A 226 21.20 19.11 3.40
N TRP A 227 20.36 18.58 4.31
CA TRP A 227 18.91 18.47 4.10
C TRP A 227 18.11 19.58 4.81
N THR A 228 18.74 20.51 5.52
CA THR A 228 18.07 21.55 6.33
C THR A 228 17.02 22.38 5.57
N ARG A 229 17.18 22.54 4.25
CA ARG A 229 16.29 23.35 3.41
C ARG A 229 15.10 22.59 2.82
N VAL A 230 15.06 21.25 2.91
CA VAL A 230 13.94 20.48 2.34
C VAL A 230 12.76 20.45 3.30
N LYS A 231 11.53 20.51 2.78
CA LYS A 231 10.31 20.54 3.60
C LYS A 231 10.17 19.33 4.54
N ILE A 232 10.70 18.18 4.14
CA ILE A 232 10.66 16.92 4.90
C ILE A 232 11.75 16.84 5.98
N TYR A 233 12.59 17.88 6.15
CA TYR A 233 13.72 17.85 7.06
C TYR A 233 13.37 17.44 8.50
N PRO A 234 12.30 17.98 9.14
CA PRO A 234 11.90 17.54 10.48
C PRO A 234 11.58 16.05 10.56
N GLU A 235 11.03 15.46 9.48
CA GLU A 235 10.75 14.03 9.42
C GLU A 235 12.04 13.20 9.29
N ILE A 236 13.04 13.70 8.57
CA ILE A 236 14.38 13.09 8.48
C ILE A 236 15.04 13.12 9.85
N VAL A 237 15.09 14.29 10.52
CA VAL A 237 15.67 14.44 11.85
C VAL A 237 15.00 13.49 12.85
N ARG A 238 13.66 13.43 12.87
CA ARG A 238 12.91 12.49 13.72
C ARG A 238 13.36 11.05 13.48
N SER A 239 13.60 10.66 12.24
CA SER A 239 13.91 9.28 11.86
C SER A 239 15.37 8.89 12.15
N TYR A 240 16.31 9.85 12.03
CA TYR A 240 17.74 9.62 12.27
C TYR A 240 18.17 9.86 13.72
N ARG A 241 17.51 10.78 14.41
CA ARG A 241 17.86 11.23 15.77
C ARG A 241 16.74 10.97 16.77
N THR A 242 15.94 9.93 16.54
CA THR A 242 14.80 9.55 17.39
C THR A 242 15.19 9.39 18.85
N GLU A 243 16.31 8.72 19.13
CA GLU A 243 16.75 8.46 20.50
C GLU A 243 17.04 9.76 21.26
N ALA A 244 17.83 10.66 20.68
CA ALA A 244 18.13 11.96 21.27
C ALA A 244 16.87 12.86 21.36
N LEU A 245 15.89 12.71 20.47
CA LEU A 245 14.60 13.39 20.60
C LEU A 245 13.87 12.88 21.84
N LEU A 246 13.75 11.56 21.96
CA LEU A 246 12.99 10.93 23.03
C LEU A 246 13.66 11.08 24.39
N GLN A 247 14.99 11.18 24.47
CA GLN A 247 15.68 11.51 25.72
C GLN A 247 15.27 12.88 26.28
N GLN A 248 15.02 13.87 25.41
CA GLN A 248 14.52 15.19 25.83
C GLN A 248 13.05 15.16 26.28
N VAL A 249 12.27 14.24 25.73
CA VAL A 249 10.82 14.11 25.99
C VAL A 249 10.50 13.11 27.10
N SER A 250 11.39 12.18 27.42
CA SER A 250 11.11 11.15 28.42
C SER A 250 11.22 11.72 29.82
N LYS A 251 10.20 11.51 30.64
CA LYS A 251 10.21 11.78 32.08
C LYS A 251 9.60 10.60 32.84
N PRO A 252 9.97 10.39 34.12
CA PRO A 252 9.28 9.45 35.00
C PRO A 252 7.77 9.71 34.98
N ASP A 253 6.99 8.63 35.01
CA ASP A 253 5.52 8.65 35.10
C ASP A 253 4.78 9.41 33.96
N THR A 254 5.43 9.57 32.80
CA THR A 254 4.81 10.14 31.60
C THR A 254 4.51 9.08 30.55
N VAL A 255 3.37 9.21 29.89
CA VAL A 255 2.98 8.37 28.75
C VAL A 255 3.32 9.10 27.47
N ILE A 256 4.16 8.52 26.63
CA ILE A 256 4.47 9.09 25.32
C ILE A 256 3.42 8.61 24.32
N MET A 257 2.85 9.56 23.57
CA MET A 257 1.96 9.31 22.45
C MET A 257 2.43 10.06 21.20
N ALA A 258 2.00 9.61 20.03
CA ALA A 258 2.30 10.23 18.76
C ALA A 258 1.06 10.82 18.10
N THR A 259 1.27 11.73 17.14
CA THR A 259 0.20 12.33 16.34
C THR A 259 -0.26 11.46 15.16
N ALA A 260 0.49 10.40 14.83
CA ALA A 260 0.18 9.48 13.73
C ALA A 260 0.92 8.14 13.87
N TYR A 261 0.53 7.16 13.05
CA TYR A 261 1.08 5.81 13.07
C TYR A 261 2.58 5.72 12.72
N THR A 262 3.07 6.51 11.77
CA THR A 262 4.50 6.53 11.42
C THR A 262 5.38 6.98 12.59
N PRO A 263 5.15 8.15 13.22
CA PRO A 263 5.93 8.53 14.40
C PRO A 263 5.71 7.56 15.57
N ALA A 264 4.49 7.05 15.81
CA ALA A 264 4.24 6.02 16.84
C ALA A 264 5.14 4.79 16.66
N ALA A 265 5.20 4.23 15.45
CA ALA A 265 6.02 3.06 15.14
C ALA A 265 7.53 3.35 15.33
N ILE A 266 7.99 4.53 14.91
CA ILE A 266 9.39 4.96 15.08
C ILE A 266 9.72 5.08 16.57
N TYR A 267 8.89 5.79 17.35
CA TYR A 267 9.11 5.97 18.78
C TYR A 267 9.06 4.64 19.53
N GLY A 268 8.07 3.80 19.23
CA GLY A 268 7.93 2.50 19.86
C GLY A 268 9.08 1.55 19.53
N HIS A 269 9.61 1.60 18.30
CA HIS A 269 10.81 0.84 17.94
C HIS A 269 12.04 1.27 18.76
N THR A 270 12.21 2.57 19.01
CA THR A 270 13.33 3.09 19.83
C THR A 270 13.15 2.78 21.31
N LEU A 271 11.95 3.01 21.86
CA LEU A 271 11.65 2.79 23.27
C LEU A 271 11.44 1.31 23.63
N LYS A 272 11.34 0.42 22.64
CA LYS A 272 10.98 -0.99 22.80
C LYS A 272 9.66 -1.19 23.55
N THR A 273 8.74 -0.23 23.41
CA THR A 273 7.40 -0.26 23.99
C THR A 273 6.39 0.24 22.97
N TYR A 274 5.12 -0.13 23.11
CA TYR A 274 4.08 0.36 22.21
C TYR A 274 3.80 1.84 22.51
N VAL A 275 3.76 2.68 21.47
CA VAL A 275 3.45 4.11 21.57
C VAL A 275 2.09 4.38 20.92
N PRO A 276 1.07 4.77 21.69
CA PRO A 276 -0.25 5.05 21.13
C PRO A 276 -0.31 6.31 20.26
N VAL A 277 -1.28 6.35 19.36
CA VAL A 277 -1.68 7.52 18.58
C VAL A 277 -2.80 8.26 19.31
N PHE A 278 -2.57 9.54 19.59
CA PHE A 278 -3.54 10.42 20.23
C PHE A 278 -4.51 11.05 19.22
N GLY A 279 -5.75 11.32 19.66
CA GLY A 279 -6.79 12.04 18.91
C GLY A 279 -7.44 11.20 17.81
N LEU A 280 -8.18 11.79 16.88
CA LEU A 280 -8.89 11.02 15.84
C LEU A 280 -7.96 10.29 14.82
N GLY A 281 -6.64 10.53 14.92
CA GLY A 281 -5.65 10.07 13.96
C GLY A 281 -5.60 10.94 12.71
N LYS A 282 -4.45 10.98 12.03
CA LYS A 282 -4.20 11.91 10.90
C LYS A 282 -4.63 11.36 9.54
N PHE A 283 -4.48 10.05 9.31
CA PHE A 283 -4.74 9.39 8.03
C PHE A 283 -5.45 8.05 8.24
N HIS A 284 -6.78 8.06 8.10
CA HIS A 284 -7.71 6.92 8.05
C HIS A 284 -7.66 5.90 9.21
N ALA A 285 -8.77 5.81 9.93
CA ALA A 285 -9.05 4.85 11.00
C ALA A 285 -8.09 4.87 12.21
N ARG A 286 -8.56 4.28 13.31
CA ARG A 286 -7.83 4.15 14.57
C ARG A 286 -7.68 2.67 14.92
N GLN A 287 -6.56 2.09 14.49
CA GLN A 287 -6.19 0.72 14.89
C GLN A 287 -5.97 0.60 16.41
N ASP A 288 -5.61 1.71 17.06
CA ASP A 288 -5.31 1.75 18.49
C ASP A 288 -6.55 1.45 19.33
N ASP A 289 -7.74 1.72 18.82
CA ASP A 289 -9.00 1.43 19.52
C ASP A 289 -9.17 -0.08 19.77
N MET A 290 -8.47 -0.93 19.00
CA MET A 290 -8.43 -2.38 19.22
C MET A 290 -7.25 -2.86 20.08
N LEU A 291 -6.19 -2.05 20.21
CA LEU A 291 -4.91 -2.49 20.77
C LEU A 291 -4.59 -1.82 22.11
N VAL A 292 -5.19 -0.66 22.39
CA VAL A 292 -4.83 0.22 23.48
C VAL A 292 -6.04 0.44 24.39
N ASP A 293 -5.89 0.03 25.64
CA ASP A 293 -6.82 0.38 26.69
C ASP A 293 -6.46 1.76 27.25
N TYR A 294 -7.08 2.81 26.70
CA TYR A 294 -6.83 4.20 27.09
C TYR A 294 -7.25 4.51 28.54
N SER A 295 -8.11 3.68 29.16
CA SER A 295 -8.52 3.88 30.56
C SER A 295 -7.33 3.80 31.52
N ARG A 296 -6.29 3.03 31.15
CA ARG A 296 -5.04 2.88 31.92
C ARG A 296 -4.21 4.16 31.99
N PHE A 297 -4.54 5.16 31.18
CA PHE A 297 -3.88 6.46 31.17
C PHE A 297 -4.68 7.52 31.93
N ASN A 298 -5.86 7.21 32.45
CA ASN A 298 -6.69 8.16 33.19
C ASN A 298 -5.90 8.79 34.35
N GLY A 299 -5.94 10.13 34.45
CA GLY A 299 -5.21 10.91 35.44
C GLY A 299 -3.69 11.03 35.20
N LYS A 300 -3.11 10.33 34.22
CA LYS A 300 -1.66 10.39 33.95
C LYS A 300 -1.27 11.64 33.17
N THR A 301 0.03 11.93 33.18
CA THR A 301 0.64 12.92 32.29
C THR A 301 0.93 12.26 30.94
N VAL A 302 0.48 12.89 29.85
CA VAL A 302 0.70 12.43 28.48
C VAL A 302 1.51 13.46 27.72
N ARG A 303 2.54 13.00 27.00
CA ARG A 303 3.40 13.83 26.13
C ARG A 303 3.20 13.43 24.67
N ILE A 304 2.70 14.35 23.86
CA ILE A 304 2.33 14.11 22.47
C ILE A 304 3.28 14.86 21.55
N ILE A 305 4.07 14.13 20.76
CA ILE A 305 5.14 14.72 19.94
C ILE A 305 4.61 15.09 18.54
N SER A 306 4.84 16.34 18.13
CA SER A 306 4.47 16.91 16.84
C SER A 306 5.63 17.69 16.19
N PHE A 307 5.62 17.75 14.86
CA PHE A 307 6.56 18.52 14.03
C PHE A 307 5.95 19.81 13.49
N SER A 308 4.63 19.95 13.58
CA SER A 308 3.92 21.21 13.33
C SER A 308 3.43 21.77 14.66
N ARG A 309 3.47 23.10 14.81
CA ARG A 309 2.95 23.76 16.02
C ARG A 309 1.48 23.37 16.21
N PRO A 310 1.12 22.67 17.30
CA PRO A 310 -0.23 22.21 17.53
C PRO A 310 -1.13 23.36 18.01
N GLU A 311 -2.42 23.25 17.71
CA GLU A 311 -3.45 24.10 18.33
C GLU A 311 -3.83 23.51 19.69
N LEU A 312 -3.52 24.21 20.79
CA LEU A 312 -3.74 23.66 22.14
C LEU A 312 -5.22 23.48 22.47
N ALA A 313 -6.12 24.21 21.81
CA ALA A 313 -7.56 24.05 21.96
C ALA A 313 -8.00 22.61 21.62
N ASP A 314 -7.36 21.96 20.64
CA ASP A 314 -7.65 20.58 20.25
C ASP A 314 -7.30 19.55 21.33
N TYR A 315 -6.49 19.92 22.33
CA TYR A 315 -6.04 19.02 23.41
C TYR A 315 -6.72 19.35 24.73
N THR A 316 -7.09 20.60 24.94
CA THR A 316 -7.59 21.14 26.22
C THR A 316 -8.76 20.34 26.82
N PRO A 317 -9.75 19.85 26.05
CA PRO A 317 -10.87 19.06 26.60
C PRO A 317 -10.42 17.77 27.31
N TYR A 318 -9.30 17.18 26.88
CA TYR A 318 -8.87 15.85 27.29
C TYR A 318 -7.92 15.84 28.49
N PHE A 319 -7.58 17.00 29.03
CA PHE A 319 -6.61 17.14 30.13
C PHE A 319 -7.10 18.17 31.15
N ASP A 320 -6.59 18.10 32.39
CA ASP A 320 -6.80 19.13 33.40
C ASP A 320 -6.00 20.40 33.08
N ARG A 321 -4.78 20.22 32.56
CA ARG A 321 -3.91 21.29 32.12
C ARG A 321 -3.12 20.88 30.90
N VAL A 322 -2.99 21.79 29.94
CA VAL A 322 -2.17 21.61 28.75
C VAL A 322 -1.07 22.65 28.72
N SER A 323 0.16 22.24 28.42
CA SER A 323 1.29 23.12 28.15
C SER A 323 1.97 22.70 26.84
N LEU A 324 2.66 23.66 26.23
CA LEU A 324 3.47 23.42 25.03
C LEU A 324 4.95 23.52 25.40
N LEU A 325 5.68 22.44 25.15
CA LEU A 325 7.14 22.45 25.20
C LEU A 325 7.65 22.56 23.76
N GLU A 326 8.57 23.49 23.55
CA GLU A 326 9.26 23.64 22.28
C GLU A 326 10.67 23.07 22.42
N LEU A 327 11.03 22.17 21.52
CA LEU A 327 12.32 21.50 21.48
C LEU A 327 13.01 21.82 20.17
N GLU A 328 14.33 21.95 20.22
CA GLU A 328 15.15 22.12 19.04
C GLU A 328 16.14 20.97 18.97
N GLN A 329 16.22 20.35 17.79
CA GLN A 329 17.15 19.26 17.56
C GLN A 329 17.63 19.30 16.12
N SER A 330 18.95 19.43 15.95
CA SER A 330 19.57 19.53 14.62
C SER A 330 18.85 20.57 13.74
N ASP A 331 18.69 21.79 14.27
CA ASP A 331 18.01 22.92 13.60
C ASP A 331 16.55 22.67 13.18
N ALA A 332 15.94 21.56 13.63
CA ALA A 332 14.53 21.26 13.46
C ALA A 332 13.78 21.51 14.77
N ARG A 333 12.66 22.24 14.66
CA ARG A 333 11.76 22.50 15.80
C ARG A 333 10.76 21.37 15.95
N PHE A 334 10.63 20.89 17.17
CA PHE A 334 9.63 19.93 17.59
C PHE A 334 8.77 20.54 18.68
N PHE A 335 7.52 20.08 18.75
CA PHE A 335 6.53 20.55 19.69
C PHE A 335 6.04 19.35 20.48
N VAL A 336 6.01 19.47 21.81
CA VAL A 336 5.44 18.46 22.69
C VAL A 336 4.29 19.09 23.44
N VAL A 337 3.09 18.57 23.20
CA VAL A 337 1.94 18.88 24.04
C VAL A 337 2.08 18.03 25.30
N GLU A 338 2.22 18.68 26.45
CA GLU A 338 2.19 18.03 27.75
C GLU A 338 0.81 18.26 28.37
N GLY A 339 0.03 17.19 28.43
CA GLY A 339 -1.28 17.16 29.06
C GLY A 339 -1.20 16.48 30.41
N LEU A 340 -1.53 17.20 31.48
CA LEU A 340 -1.64 16.67 32.84
C LEU A 340 -3.08 16.25 33.12
N GLY A 341 -3.26 15.14 33.84
CA GLY A 341 -4.58 14.67 34.25
C GLY A 341 -5.43 14.27 33.06
N PHE A 342 -4.98 13.26 32.29
CA PHE A 342 -5.76 12.78 31.14
C PHE A 342 -7.17 12.33 31.55
N LYS A 343 -8.18 12.88 30.87
CA LYS A 343 -9.60 12.64 31.12
C LYS A 343 -10.11 11.55 30.20
N PHE A 344 -10.03 10.29 30.66
CA PHE A 344 -10.44 9.15 29.85
C PHE A 344 -11.92 9.22 29.44
N GLU A 345 -12.81 9.64 30.34
CA GLU A 345 -14.25 9.66 30.05
C GLU A 345 -14.60 10.62 28.90
N THR A 346 -14.03 11.82 28.89
CA THR A 346 -14.16 12.77 27.78
C THR A 346 -13.56 12.22 26.49
N TYR A 347 -12.35 11.65 26.57
CA TYR A 347 -11.68 11.08 25.41
C TYR A 347 -12.45 9.89 24.82
N ARG A 348 -13.06 9.06 25.66
CA ARG A 348 -13.92 7.95 25.23
C ARG A 348 -15.09 8.50 24.41
N GLN A 349 -15.86 9.41 24.99
CA GLN A 349 -17.07 9.97 24.36
C GLN A 349 -16.78 10.69 23.04
N GLU A 350 -15.68 11.44 22.96
CA GLU A 350 -15.42 12.32 21.82
C GLU A 350 -14.50 11.70 20.76
N VAL A 351 -13.64 10.74 21.13
CA VAL A 351 -12.63 10.16 20.23
C VAL A 351 -12.86 8.68 19.95
N LEU A 352 -13.26 7.89 20.96
CA LEU A 352 -13.41 6.44 20.82
C LEU A 352 -14.83 6.02 20.40
N GLY A 353 -15.83 6.86 20.70
CA GLY A 353 -17.25 6.53 20.57
C GLY A 353 -17.70 5.62 21.70
#